data_AF-A0AAX1LKL1-F1
#
_entry.id   AF-A0AAX1LKL1-F1
#
_cell.length_a   1.000
_cell.length_b   1.000
_cell.length_c   1.000
_cell.angle_alpha   90.00
_cell.angle_beta   90.00
_cell.angle_gamma   90.00
#
_symmetry.space_group_name_H-M   'P 1'
#
loop_
_entity.id
_entity.type
_entity.pdbx_description
1 polymer ?
#
loop_
_entity_poly.entity_id
_entity_poly.type
_entity_poly.pdbx_seq_one_letter_code
_entity_poly.pdbx_strand_id
1 'polypeptide(L)'
;MRKGYDYSINAKARETITMRYKRITEAVNRRFWNYVNDAAHSLYVGSYGRGAAINTSDIDILMLLPDAARKRFDAYAQNGQSAILQVVKDSIRETYATSNIRADGQVVKIIFTDGTKFEVVPSFKNRWPARDFTYPDANMGGRWLSTNLKAERCNGF
;
A
#
# COMPACT_ATOMS: atom_id res chain seq x y z
N MET A 1 -6.00 0.92 41.38
CA MET A 1 -5.03 0.65 40.29
C MET A 1 -5.78 0.12 39.08
N ARG A 2 -5.84 0.85 37.96
CA ARG A 2 -6.40 0.33 36.71
C ARG A 2 -5.36 -0.61 36.08
N LYS A 3 -5.72 -1.87 35.82
CA LYS A 3 -4.93 -2.76 34.97
C LYS A 3 -4.88 -2.13 33.57
N GLY A 4 -3.76 -1.52 33.19
CA GLY A 4 -3.53 -1.11 31.82
C GLY A 4 -3.35 -2.38 30.99
N TYR A 5 -4.37 -2.75 30.22
CA TYR A 5 -4.19 -3.72 29.15
C TYR A 5 -3.20 -3.12 28.15
N ASP A 6 -2.11 -3.84 27.85
CA ASP A 6 -1.25 -3.51 26.72
C ASP A 6 -2.06 -3.80 25.45
N TYR A 7 -2.70 -2.77 24.90
CA TYR A 7 -3.45 -2.82 23.65
C TYR A 7 -2.53 -2.85 22.42
N SER A 8 -1.22 -3.09 22.59
CA SER A 8 -0.29 -3.15 21.48
C SER A 8 -0.36 -4.50 20.76
N ILE A 9 -0.18 -4.46 19.44
CA ILE A 9 -0.16 -5.66 18.58
C ILE A 9 0.91 -6.62 19.11
N ASN A 10 0.58 -7.86 19.44
CA ASN A 10 1.57 -8.79 20.00
C ASN A 10 2.72 -9.09 19.01
N ALA A 11 3.87 -9.56 19.53
CA ALA A 11 5.09 -9.78 18.75
C ALA A 11 4.89 -10.71 17.54
N LYS A 12 4.18 -11.82 17.73
CA LYS A 12 3.92 -12.80 16.65
C LYS A 12 3.06 -12.21 15.53
N ALA A 13 2.08 -11.38 15.87
CA ALA A 13 1.29 -10.64 14.89
C ALA A 13 2.15 -9.63 14.14
N ARG A 14 3.06 -8.90 14.81
CA ARG A 14 4.01 -7.98 14.16
C ARG A 14 4.95 -8.70 13.20
N GLU A 15 5.47 -9.87 13.56
CA GLU A 15 6.30 -10.70 12.67
C GLU A 15 5.51 -11.13 11.42
N THR A 16 4.27 -11.58 11.60
CA THR A 16 3.39 -11.99 10.50
C THR A 16 3.06 -10.82 9.57
N ILE A 17 2.76 -9.64 10.14
CA ILE A 17 2.53 -8.41 9.40
C ILE A 17 3.77 -8.02 8.59
N THR A 18 4.95 -8.04 9.22
CA THR A 18 6.22 -7.70 8.58
C THR A 18 6.54 -8.64 7.41
N MET A 19 6.33 -9.94 7.60
CA MET A 19 6.50 -10.93 6.54
C MET A 19 5.53 -10.67 5.38
N ARG A 20 4.25 -10.35 5.67
CA ARG A 20 3.25 -10.05 4.64
C ARG A 20 3.56 -8.79 3.87
N TYR A 21 3.92 -7.72 4.56
CA TYR A 21 4.39 -6.47 3.98
C TYR A 21 5.52 -6.71 2.99
N LYS A 22 6.58 -7.42 3.42
CA LYS A 22 7.75 -7.72 2.58
C LYS A 22 7.36 -8.46 1.30
N ARG A 23 6.49 -9.45 1.41
CA ARG A 23 5.99 -10.21 0.25
C ARG A 23 5.11 -9.38 -0.69
N ILE A 24 4.25 -8.51 -0.15
CA ILE A 24 3.47 -7.56 -0.96
C ILE A 24 4.42 -6.63 -1.73
N THR A 25 5.40 -6.06 -1.03
CA THR A 25 6.42 -5.18 -1.62
C THR A 25 7.17 -5.87 -2.74
N GLU A 26 7.68 -7.09 -2.50
CA GLU A 26 8.43 -7.83 -3.51
C GLU A 26 7.58 -8.14 -4.75
N ALA A 27 6.33 -8.57 -4.57
CA ALA A 27 5.42 -8.90 -5.67
C ALA A 27 5.19 -7.70 -6.60
N VAL A 28 4.93 -6.54 -6.02
CA VAL A 28 4.72 -5.30 -6.80
C VAL A 28 6.04 -4.81 -7.41
N ASN A 29 7.16 -4.91 -6.69
CA ASN A 29 8.48 -4.55 -7.22
C ASN A 29 8.86 -5.39 -8.43
N ARG A 30 8.62 -6.71 -8.38
CA ARG A 30 8.87 -7.60 -9.50
C ARG A 30 8.08 -7.18 -10.74
N ARG A 31 6.82 -6.77 -10.56
CA ARG A 31 5.96 -6.36 -11.69
C ARG A 31 6.38 -5.04 -12.32
N PHE A 32 6.66 -4.03 -11.51
CA PHE A 32 6.81 -2.65 -12.00
C PHE A 32 8.26 -2.22 -12.19
N TRP A 33 9.17 -2.74 -11.38
CA TRP A 33 10.59 -2.40 -11.41
C TRP A 33 11.45 -3.50 -12.06
N ASN A 34 10.87 -4.65 -12.39
CA ASN A 34 11.59 -5.85 -12.85
C ASN A 34 12.76 -6.21 -11.92
N TYR A 35 12.53 -6.04 -10.62
CA TYR A 35 13.54 -6.15 -9.57
C TYR A 35 12.94 -6.88 -8.37
N VAL A 36 13.67 -7.83 -7.80
CA VAL A 36 13.24 -8.63 -6.65
C VAL A 36 13.84 -8.02 -5.39
N ASN A 37 13.05 -7.26 -4.66
CA ASN A 37 13.44 -6.64 -3.39
C ASN A 37 12.19 -6.40 -2.53
N ASP A 38 12.28 -6.74 -1.25
CA ASP A 38 11.17 -6.74 -0.31
C ASP A 38 11.14 -5.51 0.64
N ALA A 39 12.12 -4.61 0.50
CA ALA A 39 12.31 -3.46 1.37
C ALA A 39 12.18 -2.11 0.63
N ALA A 40 12.52 -2.07 -0.66
CA ALA A 40 12.47 -0.86 -1.46
C ALA A 40 11.05 -0.48 -1.89
N HIS A 41 10.84 0.80 -2.18
CA HIS A 41 9.64 1.34 -2.83
C HIS A 41 8.31 1.10 -2.10
N SER A 42 8.34 0.93 -0.79
CA SER A 42 7.14 0.74 0.04
C SER A 42 7.33 1.47 1.36
N LEU A 43 6.24 1.98 1.93
CA LEU A 43 6.21 2.61 3.24
C LEU A 43 4.95 2.20 4.00
N TYR A 44 5.09 1.83 5.27
CA TYR A 44 3.95 1.88 6.18
C TYR A 44 3.50 3.33 6.36
N VAL A 45 2.20 3.56 6.21
CA VAL A 45 1.57 4.86 6.47
C VAL A 45 0.41 4.67 7.45
N GLY A 46 -0.43 5.69 7.63
CA GLY A 46 -1.58 5.58 8.52
C GLY A 46 -1.21 5.32 9.98
N SER A 47 -2.13 4.69 10.71
CA SER A 47 -1.97 4.45 12.16
C SER A 47 -0.77 3.54 12.46
N TYR A 48 -0.54 2.53 11.61
CA TYR A 48 0.56 1.58 11.76
C TYR A 48 1.91 2.25 11.53
N GLY A 49 2.06 3.04 10.46
CA GLY A 49 3.30 3.80 10.18
C GLY A 49 3.60 4.89 11.22
N ARG A 50 2.59 5.34 11.98
CA ARG A 50 2.77 6.26 13.12
C ARG A 50 3.08 5.58 14.45
N GLY A 51 3.03 4.25 14.53
CA GLY A 51 3.16 3.51 15.78
C GLY A 51 1.97 3.69 16.74
N ALA A 52 0.83 4.15 16.23
CA ALA A 52 -0.41 4.38 17.00
C ALA A 52 -1.45 3.26 16.82
N ALA A 53 -1.14 2.24 16.01
CA ALA A 53 -2.04 1.11 15.78
C ALA A 53 -2.15 0.22 17.03
N ILE A 54 -3.39 0.00 17.47
CA ILE A 54 -3.75 -0.87 18.60
C ILE A 54 -4.35 -2.21 18.16
N ASN A 55 -4.51 -2.42 16.85
CA ASN A 55 -5.01 -3.65 16.27
C ASN A 55 -4.42 -3.85 14.86
N THR A 56 -4.80 -4.94 14.19
CA THR A 56 -4.31 -5.32 12.86
C THR A 56 -5.31 -5.03 11.74
N SER A 57 -6.34 -4.21 12.01
CA SER A 57 -7.23 -3.74 10.97
C SER A 57 -6.62 -2.48 10.35
N ASP A 58 -6.50 -2.51 9.02
CA ASP A 58 -6.21 -1.34 8.18
C ASP A 58 -4.73 -0.92 8.22
N ILE A 59 -3.86 -1.87 7.86
CA ILE A 59 -2.43 -1.64 7.66
C ILE A 59 -2.22 -1.00 6.29
N ASP A 60 -2.02 0.32 6.29
CA ASP A 60 -1.84 1.09 5.07
C ASP A 60 -0.40 0.99 4.56
N ILE A 61 -0.24 0.65 3.28
CA ILE A 61 1.04 0.62 2.57
C ILE A 61 0.98 1.60 1.41
N LEU A 62 1.86 2.60 1.41
CA LEU A 62 2.14 3.39 0.21
C LEU A 62 3.18 2.66 -0.63
N MET A 63 2.82 2.28 -1.86
CA MET A 63 3.70 1.59 -2.82
C MET A 63 4.18 2.55 -3.91
N LEU A 64 5.47 2.85 -3.94
CA LEU A 64 6.06 3.74 -4.93
C LEU A 64 6.30 2.99 -6.25
N LEU A 65 5.65 3.45 -7.30
CA LEU A 65 5.78 2.91 -8.66
C LEU A 65 6.67 3.82 -9.53
N PRO A 66 7.28 3.30 -10.59
CA PRO A 66 8.10 4.11 -11.49
C PRO A 66 7.25 5.10 -12.28
N ASP A 67 7.79 6.29 -12.57
CA ASP A 67 7.10 7.32 -13.37
C ASP A 67 6.69 6.82 -14.77
N ALA A 68 7.42 5.86 -15.33
CA ALA A 68 7.05 5.20 -16.57
C ALA A 68 5.69 4.50 -16.49
N ALA A 69 5.34 3.93 -15.32
CA ALA A 69 4.02 3.36 -15.09
C ALA A 69 2.96 4.46 -15.08
N ARG A 70 3.19 5.60 -14.40
CA ARG A 70 2.25 6.73 -14.44
C ARG A 70 1.94 7.15 -15.87
N LYS A 71 2.97 7.41 -16.68
CA LYS A 71 2.82 7.80 -18.09
C LYS A 71 2.04 6.75 -18.89
N ARG A 72 2.32 5.47 -18.68
CA ARG A 72 1.62 4.37 -19.35
C ARG A 72 0.12 4.36 -19.06
N PHE A 73 -0.26 4.51 -17.79
CA PHE A 73 -1.68 4.46 -17.40
C PHE A 73 -2.40 5.78 -17.65
N ASP A 74 -1.71 6.91 -17.63
CA ASP A 74 -2.24 8.22 -18.01
C ASP A 74 -2.64 8.26 -19.50
N ALA A 75 -1.97 7.48 -20.35
CA ALA A 75 -2.27 7.37 -21.78
C ALA A 75 -3.52 6.52 -22.10
N TYR A 76 -4.19 5.92 -21.10
CA TYR A 76 -5.42 5.17 -21.34
C TYR A 76 -6.55 6.13 -21.70
N ALA A 77 -7.34 5.78 -22.73
CA ALA A 77 -8.48 6.59 -23.14
C ALA A 77 -9.54 6.76 -22.02
N GLN A 78 -9.66 5.75 -21.14
CA GLN A 78 -10.58 5.76 -20.02
C GLN A 78 -9.98 5.03 -18.81
N ASN A 79 -10.16 5.62 -17.62
CA ASN A 79 -9.91 5.05 -16.30
C ASN A 79 -8.61 4.21 -16.16
N GLY A 80 -7.47 4.79 -16.58
CA GLY A 80 -6.15 4.18 -16.36
C GLY A 80 -5.82 3.94 -14.89
N GLN A 81 -6.48 4.66 -13.98
CA GLN A 81 -6.39 4.51 -12.53
C GLN A 81 -6.99 3.18 -12.05
N SER A 82 -8.15 2.79 -12.58
CA SER A 82 -8.68 1.44 -12.35
C SER A 82 -7.73 0.38 -12.91
N ALA A 83 -7.20 0.60 -14.12
CA ALA A 83 -6.30 -0.35 -14.77
C ALA A 83 -5.01 -0.60 -13.96
N ILE A 84 -4.39 0.44 -13.40
CA ILE A 84 -3.19 0.25 -12.57
C ILE A 84 -3.52 -0.47 -11.26
N LEU A 85 -4.68 -0.20 -10.64
CA LEU A 85 -5.13 -0.92 -9.46
C LEU A 85 -5.35 -2.41 -9.76
N GLN A 86 -5.90 -2.76 -10.94
CA GLN A 86 -6.01 -4.15 -11.36
C GLN A 86 -4.63 -4.82 -11.50
N VAL A 87 -3.66 -4.15 -12.13
CA VAL A 87 -2.32 -4.71 -12.28
C VAL A 87 -1.63 -4.93 -10.92
N VAL A 88 -1.75 -3.99 -9.98
CA VAL A 88 -1.23 -4.17 -8.62
C VAL A 88 -1.92 -5.32 -7.91
N LYS A 89 -3.26 -5.40 -7.99
CA LYS A 89 -4.07 -6.49 -7.44
C LYS A 89 -3.63 -7.85 -7.97
N ASP A 90 -3.45 -7.97 -9.28
CA ASP A 90 -3.05 -9.22 -9.93
C ASP A 90 -1.61 -9.62 -9.54
N SER A 91 -0.69 -8.66 -9.43
CA SER A 91 0.69 -8.91 -8.97
C SER A 91 0.72 -9.51 -7.56
N ILE A 92 -0.09 -8.96 -6.65
CA ILE A 92 -0.18 -9.47 -5.27
C ILE A 92 -0.86 -10.85 -5.25
N ARG A 93 -1.84 -11.07 -6.12
CA ARG A 93 -2.56 -12.35 -6.23
C ARG A 93 -1.65 -13.50 -6.66
N GLU A 94 -0.62 -13.24 -7.45
CA GLU A 94 0.40 -14.26 -7.79
C GLU A 94 1.11 -14.80 -6.53
N THR A 95 1.28 -13.96 -5.50
CA THR A 95 1.91 -14.35 -4.22
C THR A 95 0.89 -14.85 -3.19
N TYR A 96 -0.33 -14.30 -3.20
CA TYR A 96 -1.39 -14.58 -2.24
C TYR A 96 -2.67 -15.10 -2.91
N ALA A 97 -2.55 -16.19 -3.67
CA ALA A 97 -3.62 -16.69 -4.53
C ALA A 97 -4.94 -17.05 -3.81
N THR A 98 -4.86 -17.45 -2.54
CA THR A 98 -6.02 -17.85 -1.72
C THR A 98 -6.58 -16.71 -0.86
N SER A 99 -5.91 -15.55 -0.82
CA SER A 99 -6.38 -14.41 -0.04
C SER A 99 -7.50 -13.67 -0.77
N ASN A 100 -8.33 -12.97 0.00
CA ASN A 100 -9.34 -12.10 -0.57
C ASN A 100 -8.70 -10.75 -0.96
N ILE A 101 -8.55 -10.51 -2.26
CA ILE A 101 -7.89 -9.32 -2.81
C ILE A 101 -8.83 -8.57 -3.75
N ARG A 102 -9.03 -7.28 -3.52
CA ARG A 102 -9.92 -6.43 -4.32
C ARG A 102 -9.30 -5.06 -4.58
N ALA A 103 -9.51 -4.52 -5.77
CA ALA A 103 -9.30 -3.09 -6.03
C ALA A 103 -10.57 -2.34 -5.64
N ASP A 104 -10.44 -1.26 -4.87
CA ASP A 104 -11.56 -0.49 -4.32
C ASP A 104 -11.19 0.98 -4.21
N GLY A 105 -11.83 1.84 -5.01
CA GLY A 105 -11.58 3.28 -5.05
C GLY A 105 -10.12 3.64 -5.38
N GLN A 106 -9.32 3.86 -4.35
CA GLN A 106 -7.93 4.32 -4.44
C GLN A 106 -6.90 3.22 -4.07
N VAL A 107 -7.36 2.07 -3.58
CA VAL A 107 -6.51 1.06 -2.94
C VAL A 107 -6.74 -0.33 -3.47
N VAL A 108 -5.75 -1.20 -3.28
CA VAL A 108 -5.92 -2.65 -3.33
C VAL A 108 -6.00 -3.17 -1.90
N LYS A 109 -7.16 -3.71 -1.53
CA LYS A 109 -7.43 -4.30 -0.23
C LYS A 109 -7.08 -5.78 -0.24
N ILE A 110 -6.39 -6.24 0.81
CA ILE A 110 -6.07 -7.65 1.04
C ILE A 110 -6.62 -8.02 2.41
N ILE A 111 -7.48 -9.04 2.46
CA ILE A 111 -8.05 -9.57 3.70
C ILE A 111 -7.53 -11.00 3.87
N PHE A 112 -6.75 -11.20 4.92
CA PHE A 112 -6.24 -12.51 5.32
C PHE A 112 -7.25 -13.26 6.20
N THR A 113 -7.15 -14.58 6.23
CA THR A 113 -8.05 -15.46 7.00
C THR A 113 -7.95 -15.26 8.52
N ASP A 114 -6.83 -14.74 9.00
CA ASP A 114 -6.63 -14.37 10.42
C ASP A 114 -7.18 -12.98 10.78
N GLY A 115 -7.89 -12.33 9.86
CA GLY A 115 -8.50 -11.02 10.06
C GLY A 115 -7.57 -9.84 9.82
N THR A 116 -6.29 -10.06 9.54
CA THR A 116 -5.36 -8.97 9.17
C THR A 116 -5.78 -8.36 7.84
N LYS A 117 -5.80 -7.03 7.76
CA LYS A 117 -6.14 -6.29 6.54
C LYS A 117 -5.01 -5.36 6.13
N PHE A 118 -4.73 -5.35 4.84
CA PHE A 118 -3.81 -4.38 4.23
C PHE A 118 -4.55 -3.56 3.18
N GLU A 119 -4.23 -2.27 3.13
CA GLU A 119 -4.65 -1.38 2.06
C GLU A 119 -3.39 -0.87 1.33
N VAL A 120 -3.24 -1.27 0.08
CA VAL A 120 -2.09 -0.94 -0.75
C VAL A 120 -2.47 0.22 -1.65
N VAL A 121 -1.81 1.37 -1.48
CA VAL A 121 -2.00 2.60 -2.28
C VAL A 121 -0.86 2.69 -3.30
N PRO A 122 -1.10 2.41 -4.60
CA PRO A 122 -0.12 2.70 -5.63
C PRO A 122 0.14 4.21 -5.70
N SER A 123 1.40 4.62 -5.72
CA SER A 123 1.77 6.03 -5.60
C SER A 123 2.96 6.38 -6.48
N PHE A 124 3.00 7.63 -6.89
CA PHE A 124 4.05 8.24 -7.69
C PHE A 124 4.59 9.46 -6.96
N LYS A 125 5.91 9.65 -6.99
CA LYS A 125 6.54 10.75 -6.28
C LYS A 125 6.53 12.00 -7.17
N ASN A 126 6.05 13.13 -6.66
CA ASN A 126 5.93 14.34 -7.46
C ASN A 126 7.23 15.19 -7.49
N ARG A 127 7.94 15.31 -6.36
CA ARG A 127 9.20 16.07 -6.27
C ARG A 127 10.01 15.68 -5.03
N TRP A 128 11.34 15.63 -5.12
CA TRP A 128 12.23 15.55 -3.95
C TRP A 128 12.64 16.96 -3.47
N PRO A 129 12.73 17.26 -2.16
CA PRO A 129 12.56 16.40 -0.98
C PRO A 129 11.14 16.40 -0.38
N ALA A 130 10.14 16.85 -1.13
CA ALA A 130 8.76 16.85 -0.64
C ALA A 130 8.22 15.41 -0.51
N ARG A 131 7.50 15.11 0.57
CA ARG A 131 6.78 13.83 0.72
C ARG A 131 5.44 13.89 -0.01
N ASP A 132 5.45 14.44 -1.22
CA ASP A 132 4.27 14.67 -2.04
C ASP A 132 4.10 13.53 -3.03
N PHE A 133 2.96 12.85 -2.93
CA PHE A 133 2.65 11.69 -3.75
C PHE A 133 1.38 11.92 -4.54
N THR A 134 1.34 11.37 -5.73
CA THR A 134 0.13 11.23 -6.55
C THR A 134 -0.30 9.78 -6.58
N TYR A 135 -1.59 9.52 -6.44
CA TYR A 135 -2.17 8.17 -6.36
C TYR A 135 -3.47 8.08 -7.16
N PRO A 136 -3.88 6.88 -7.61
CA PRO A 136 -5.07 6.70 -8.42
C PRO A 136 -6.36 6.82 -7.58
N ASP A 137 -7.41 7.36 -8.18
CA ASP A 137 -8.81 7.20 -7.77
C ASP A 137 -9.59 6.67 -8.97
N ALA A 138 -10.10 5.45 -8.88
CA ALA A 138 -10.83 4.79 -9.98
C ALA A 138 -12.29 5.25 -10.12
N ASN A 139 -12.79 6.06 -9.18
CA ASN A 139 -14.16 6.53 -9.18
C ASN A 139 -14.42 7.59 -10.26
N MET A 140 -15.67 7.72 -10.70
CA MET A 140 -16.15 8.76 -11.63
C MET A 140 -15.31 8.87 -12.92
N GLY A 141 -14.93 7.74 -13.51
CA GLY A 141 -14.15 7.71 -14.76
C GLY A 141 -12.63 7.76 -14.57
N GLY A 142 -12.15 7.90 -13.34
CA GLY A 142 -10.73 7.85 -13.01
C GLY A 142 -10.08 9.23 -12.91
N ARG A 143 -9.23 9.44 -11.91
CA ARG A 143 -8.39 10.64 -11.75
C ARG A 143 -7.20 10.41 -10.84
N TRP A 144 -6.19 11.25 -10.99
CA TRP A 144 -5.04 11.29 -10.10
C TRP A 144 -5.30 12.25 -8.94
N LEU A 145 -5.17 11.78 -7.70
CA LEU A 145 -5.22 12.58 -6.49
C LEU A 145 -3.82 12.81 -5.95
N SER A 146 -3.66 13.76 -5.01
CA SER A 146 -2.38 14.08 -4.39
C SER A 146 -2.49 14.10 -2.87
N THR A 147 -1.41 13.69 -2.18
CA THR A 147 -1.29 13.73 -0.71
C THR A 147 0.13 14.11 -0.30
N ASN A 148 0.30 14.58 0.94
CA ASN A 148 1.59 14.92 1.54
C ASN A 148 1.79 14.17 2.87
N LEU A 149 2.73 13.22 2.91
CA LEU A 149 2.96 12.42 4.13
C LEU A 149 3.64 13.21 5.27
N LYS A 150 4.23 14.39 5.04
CA LYS A 150 4.72 15.24 6.16
C LYS A 150 3.57 15.71 7.03
N ALA A 151 2.40 15.99 6.43
CA ALA A 151 1.20 16.33 7.17
C ALA A 151 0.72 15.15 8.04
N GLU A 152 0.97 13.92 7.60
CA GLU A 152 0.56 12.70 8.30
C GLU A 152 1.54 12.18 9.38
N ARG A 153 2.65 12.89 9.68
CA ARG A 153 3.62 12.54 10.74
C ARG A 153 3.98 11.03 10.84
N CYS A 154 4.35 10.39 9.72
CA CYS A 154 4.87 9.02 9.76
C CYS A 154 6.34 9.01 10.24
N ASN A 155 6.66 8.17 11.24
CA ASN A 155 8.04 7.99 11.70
C ASN A 155 8.77 7.01 10.78
N GLY A 156 9.91 7.44 10.24
CA GLY A 156 10.72 6.63 9.32
C GLY A 156 11.25 7.48 8.16
N PHE A 157 12.48 7.94 8.34
CA PHE A 157 13.49 8.18 7.31
C PHE A 157 14.84 7.81 7.92
#